data_AF-A0A8K1TL14-F1
#
_entry.id   AF-A0A8K1TL14-F1
#
_cell.length_a   1.000
_cell.length_b   1.000
_cell.length_c   1.000
_cell.angle_alpha   90.00
_cell.angle_beta   90.00
_cell.angle_gamma   90.00
#
_symmetry.space_group_name_H-M   'P 1'
#
loop_
_entity.id
_entity.type
_entity.pdbx_description
1 polymer ?
#
loop_
_entity_poly.entity_id
_entity_poly.type
_entity_poly.pdbx_seq_one_letter_code
_entity_poly.pdbx_strand_id
1 'polypeptide(L)'
;VNGAGKSTLLRAIGVNVILAQAGMYVAADSFKLRPYHYLITRILGGDDLHKGQGTFEVEMRDLSTILKLANYNSLILGDEICHGTEVNSGLAILAATIERLTAARTSFVLSTHLHQVCSLIDSPVRYHHLSVIQREDLGIIYERKLKPGPGPSQYGIEVMGHIINDREFYSSALKYRQLINRKSPSRIKSSSLAVF
;
A
#
# COMPACT_ATOMS: atom_id res chain seq x y z
N VAL A 1 -6.93 -1.64 4.26
CA VAL A 1 -7.99 -2.59 3.82
C VAL A 1 -7.98 -2.76 2.32
N ASN A 2 -8.21 -3.98 1.85
CA ASN A 2 -8.46 -4.26 0.43
C ASN A 2 -9.91 -3.85 0.04
N GLY A 3 -10.11 -3.43 -1.21
CA GLY A 3 -11.39 -2.85 -1.65
C GLY A 3 -11.57 -1.34 -1.41
N ALA A 4 -10.70 -0.68 -0.63
CA ALA A 4 -10.76 0.77 -0.41
C ALA A 4 -10.44 1.62 -1.65
N GLY A 5 -9.88 1.01 -2.71
CA GLY A 5 -9.56 1.68 -3.97
C GLY A 5 -8.07 1.98 -4.21
N LYS A 6 -7.14 1.34 -3.47
CA LYS A 6 -5.68 1.56 -3.61
C LYS A 6 -5.19 1.25 -5.02
N SER A 7 -5.51 0.06 -5.53
CA SER A 7 -5.16 -0.38 -6.89
C SER A 7 -5.83 0.48 -7.96
N THR A 8 -7.08 0.90 -7.75
CA THR A 8 -7.80 1.81 -8.65
C THR A 8 -7.11 3.17 -8.74
N LEU A 9 -6.68 3.72 -7.60
CA LEU A 9 -5.94 4.98 -7.55
C LEU A 9 -4.60 4.87 -8.30
N LEU A 10 -3.84 3.79 -8.09
CA LEU A 10 -2.59 3.53 -8.82
C LEU A 10 -2.83 3.51 -10.34
N ARG A 11 -3.84 2.76 -10.80
CA ARG A 11 -4.19 2.70 -12.23
C ARG A 11 -4.61 4.07 -12.77
N ALA A 12 -5.40 4.83 -12.01
CA ALA A 12 -5.84 6.17 -12.41
C ALA A 12 -4.65 7.14 -12.58
N ILE A 13 -3.65 7.07 -11.69
CA ILE A 13 -2.41 7.86 -11.81
C ILE A 13 -1.67 7.49 -13.10
N GLY A 14 -1.45 6.19 -13.34
CA GLY A 14 -0.76 5.70 -14.54
C GLY A 14 -1.45 6.10 -15.84
N VAL A 15 -2.77 5.94 -15.92
CA VAL A 15 -3.57 6.32 -17.10
C VAL A 15 -3.46 7.82 -17.38
N ASN A 16 -3.60 8.68 -16.36
CA ASN A 16 -3.48 10.13 -16.56
C ASN A 16 -2.08 10.56 -17.03
N VAL A 17 -1.02 9.89 -16.55
CA VAL A 17 0.34 10.14 -17.04
C VAL A 17 0.48 9.78 -18.52
N ILE A 18 -0.05 8.62 -18.94
CA ILE A 18 -0.02 8.19 -20.35
C ILE A 18 -0.80 9.17 -21.23
N LEU A 19 -2.03 9.54 -20.83
CA LEU A 19 -2.87 10.50 -21.56
C LEU A 19 -2.15 11.84 -21.73
N ALA A 20 -1.59 12.39 -20.65
CA ALA A 20 -0.87 13.66 -20.70
C ALA A 20 0.36 13.59 -21.63
N GLN A 21 1.15 12.51 -21.60
CA GLN A 21 2.30 12.35 -22.49
C GLN A 21 1.91 12.09 -23.96
N ALA A 22 0.70 11.57 -24.20
CA ALA A 22 0.13 11.43 -25.53
C ALA A 22 -0.50 12.74 -26.07
N GLY A 23 -0.47 13.83 -25.29
CA GLY A 23 -1.09 15.11 -25.65
C GLY A 23 -2.61 15.14 -25.49
N MET A 24 -3.18 14.22 -24.70
CA MET A 24 -4.61 14.13 -24.45
C MET A 24 -5.01 14.85 -23.15
N TYR A 25 -6.30 15.19 -23.05
CA TYR A 25 -6.89 15.63 -21.79
C TYR A 25 -6.82 14.51 -20.73
N VAL A 26 -6.73 14.93 -19.47
CA VAL A 26 -6.66 14.05 -18.30
C VAL A 26 -7.89 14.22 -17.41
N ALA A 27 -8.20 13.19 -16.63
CA ALA A 27 -9.29 13.19 -15.67
C ALA A 27 -8.87 13.85 -14.34
N ALA A 28 -8.54 15.15 -14.39
CA ALA A 28 -8.19 15.96 -13.21
C ALA A 28 -8.50 17.45 -13.46
N ASP A 29 -8.83 18.18 -12.39
CA ASP A 29 -9.05 19.64 -12.46
C ASP A 29 -7.78 20.41 -12.88
N SER A 30 -6.61 19.91 -12.49
CA SER A 30 -5.31 20.39 -12.95
C SER A 30 -4.29 19.26 -12.93
N PHE A 31 -3.32 19.30 -13.84
CA PHE A 31 -2.30 18.26 -13.95
C PHE A 31 -0.95 18.84 -14.35
N LYS A 32 0.02 18.77 -13.43
CA LYS A 32 1.40 19.17 -13.69
C LYS A 32 2.26 17.93 -13.79
N LEU A 33 2.80 17.70 -14.98
CA LEU A 33 3.62 16.54 -15.29
C LEU A 33 5.03 16.97 -15.67
N ARG A 34 6.02 16.15 -15.30
CA ARG A 34 7.30 16.10 -16.01
C ARG A 34 7.33 14.82 -16.87
N PRO A 35 7.90 14.84 -18.08
CA PRO A 35 7.97 13.64 -18.90
C PRO A 35 8.72 12.51 -18.20
N TYR A 36 8.14 11.31 -18.20
CA TYR A 36 8.76 10.07 -17.76
C TYR A 36 9.21 9.25 -18.97
N HIS A 37 10.42 8.70 -18.88
CA HIS A 37 10.95 7.73 -19.84
C HIS A 37 10.45 6.32 -19.53
N TYR A 38 10.22 6.02 -18.25
CA TYR A 38 9.77 4.71 -17.80
C TYR A 38 8.55 4.86 -16.89
N LEU A 39 7.46 4.16 -17.25
CA LEU A 39 6.33 3.91 -16.37
C LEU A 39 6.31 2.42 -16.06
N ILE A 40 6.58 2.05 -14.81
CA ILE A 40 6.68 0.65 -14.39
C ILE A 40 5.58 0.36 -13.38
N THR A 41 4.81 -0.68 -13.63
CA THR A 41 3.72 -1.10 -12.76
C THR A 41 3.97 -2.49 -12.23
N ARG A 42 3.88 -2.66 -10.91
CA ARG A 42 3.71 -3.94 -10.24
C ARG A 42 2.39 -3.89 -9.50
N ILE A 43 1.29 -4.06 -10.23
CA ILE A 43 -0.05 -4.04 -9.66
C ILE A 43 -0.57 -5.47 -9.75
N LEU A 44 -0.92 -6.09 -8.63
CA LEU A 44 -1.48 -7.44 -8.62
C LEU A 44 -2.72 -7.49 -9.54
N GLY A 45 -2.61 -8.26 -10.62
CA GLY A 45 -3.72 -8.72 -11.44
C GLY A 45 -4.16 -10.09 -10.94
N GLY A 46 -5.42 -10.46 -11.20
CA GLY A 46 -5.98 -11.74 -10.75
C GLY A 46 -5.02 -12.90 -11.01
N ASP A 47 -4.87 -13.77 -10.01
CA ASP A 47 -3.85 -14.82 -9.93
C ASP A 47 -3.65 -15.55 -11.25
N ASP A 48 -2.45 -15.41 -11.83
CA ASP A 48 -2.04 -16.21 -12.96
C ASP A 48 -1.46 -17.51 -12.41
N LEU A 49 -2.35 -18.47 -12.12
CA LEU A 49 -2.05 -19.77 -11.48
C LEU A 49 -1.11 -20.68 -12.34
N HIS A 50 -0.68 -20.22 -13.52
CA HIS A 50 -0.13 -21.06 -14.60
C HIS A 50 1.37 -20.87 -14.92
N LYS A 51 2.20 -20.44 -13.97
CA LYS A 51 3.67 -20.48 -14.18
C LYS A 51 4.33 -21.16 -12.99
N GLY A 52 4.95 -22.32 -13.23
CA GLY A 52 5.64 -23.16 -12.23
C GLY A 52 6.90 -22.54 -11.61
N GLN A 53 6.90 -21.22 -11.39
CA GLN A 53 7.89 -20.48 -10.60
C GLN A 53 7.20 -20.02 -9.31
N GLY A 54 7.94 -19.99 -8.19
CA GLY A 54 7.40 -19.44 -6.94
C GLY A 54 6.96 -17.99 -7.16
N THR A 55 5.75 -17.66 -6.72
CA THR A 55 5.17 -16.31 -6.85
C THR A 55 6.11 -15.21 -6.34
N PHE A 56 6.91 -15.53 -5.32
CA PHE A 56 7.93 -14.62 -4.77
C PHE A 56 9.16 -14.44 -5.69
N GLU A 57 9.64 -15.47 -6.39
CA GLU A 57 10.80 -15.33 -7.28
C GLU A 57 10.48 -14.44 -8.49
N VAL A 58 9.28 -14.60 -9.06
CA VAL A 58 8.76 -13.72 -10.11
C VAL A 58 8.69 -12.28 -9.59
N GLU A 59 8.17 -12.09 -8.38
CA GLU A 59 8.13 -10.79 -7.73
C GLU A 59 9.52 -10.17 -7.52
N MET A 60 10.53 -10.97 -7.17
CA MET A 60 11.91 -10.48 -7.04
C MET A 60 12.54 -10.11 -8.39
N ARG A 61 12.16 -10.77 -9.49
CA ARG A 61 12.58 -10.37 -10.86
C ARG A 61 11.93 -9.05 -11.28
N ASP A 62 10.64 -8.87 -10.98
CA ASP A 62 9.94 -7.61 -11.22
C ASP A 62 10.60 -6.48 -10.42
N LEU A 63 10.89 -6.72 -9.13
CA LEU A 63 11.60 -5.77 -8.28
C LEU A 63 13.01 -5.46 -8.80
N SER A 64 13.77 -6.46 -9.27
CA SER A 64 15.08 -6.25 -9.89
C SER A 64 14.98 -5.31 -11.09
N THR A 65 13.95 -5.46 -11.92
CA THR A 65 13.70 -4.59 -13.08
C THR A 65 13.35 -3.17 -12.65
N ILE A 66 12.48 -3.02 -11.64
CA ILE A 66 12.15 -1.73 -11.03
C ILE A 66 13.43 -1.02 -10.56
N LEU A 67 14.30 -1.69 -9.81
CA LEU A 67 15.51 -1.11 -9.26
C LEU A 67 16.54 -0.75 -10.34
N LYS A 68 16.63 -1.51 -11.43
CA LYS A 68 17.52 -1.23 -12.58
C LYS A 68 17.09 0.00 -13.37
N LEU A 69 15.78 0.20 -13.53
CA LEU A 69 15.21 1.30 -14.31
C LEU A 69 14.87 2.53 -13.45
N ALA A 70 15.01 2.46 -12.14
CA ALA A 70 14.74 3.56 -11.22
C ALA A 70 15.72 4.73 -11.45
N ASN A 71 15.19 5.86 -11.91
CA ASN A 71 15.91 7.11 -12.06
C ASN A 71 14.95 8.30 -11.97
N TYR A 72 15.49 9.51 -12.08
CA TYR A 72 14.70 10.75 -12.00
C TYR A 72 13.55 10.84 -13.00
N ASN A 73 13.66 10.23 -14.18
CA ASN A 73 12.63 10.20 -15.22
C ASN A 73 11.80 8.91 -15.20
N SER A 74 11.77 8.19 -14.07
CA SER A 74 10.94 6.99 -13.90
C SER A 74 9.76 7.26 -12.96
N LEU A 75 8.62 6.64 -13.27
CA LEU A 75 7.45 6.53 -12.40
C LEU A 75 7.18 5.06 -12.09
N ILE A 76 7.18 4.71 -10.80
CA ILE A 76 6.90 3.35 -10.31
C ILE A 76 5.56 3.33 -9.59
N LEU A 77 4.67 2.41 -9.97
CA LEU A 77 3.37 2.18 -9.33
C LEU A 77 3.31 0.75 -8.81
N GLY A 78 3.36 0.58 -7.49
CA GLY A 78 3.43 -0.72 -6.83
C GLY A 78 2.23 -0.99 -5.93
N ASP A 79 1.64 -2.18 -6.04
CA ASP A 79 0.56 -2.69 -5.21
C ASP A 79 1.03 -3.94 -4.48
N GLU A 80 1.07 -3.88 -3.15
CA GLU A 80 1.38 -5.00 -2.26
C GLU A 80 2.70 -5.72 -2.61
N ILE A 81 3.75 -4.95 -2.89
CA ILE A 81 5.11 -5.49 -3.10
C ILE A 81 5.56 -6.27 -1.85
N CYS A 82 6.10 -7.46 -2.08
CA CYS A 82 6.55 -8.45 -1.10
C CYS A 82 5.43 -9.05 -0.24
N HIS A 83 4.20 -9.16 -0.76
CA HIS A 83 3.12 -9.81 -0.02
C HIS A 83 3.27 -11.34 0.09
N GLY A 84 3.97 -11.97 -0.88
CA GLY A 84 4.10 -13.43 -0.96
C GLY A 84 5.15 -14.05 -0.02
N THR A 85 5.69 -13.31 0.94
CA THR A 85 6.78 -13.78 1.82
C THR A 85 6.50 -13.47 3.30
N GLU A 86 7.36 -13.96 4.18
CA GLU A 86 7.29 -13.70 5.62
C GLU A 86 7.34 -12.20 5.91
N VAL A 87 6.54 -11.74 6.87
CA VAL A 87 6.36 -10.32 7.19
C VAL A 87 7.69 -9.60 7.43
N ASN A 88 8.63 -10.22 8.14
CA ASN A 88 9.94 -9.61 8.44
C ASN A 88 10.77 -9.40 7.17
N SER A 89 10.84 -10.41 6.30
CA SER A 89 11.53 -10.33 5.01
C SER A 89 10.87 -9.31 4.09
N GLY A 90 9.53 -9.31 4.03
CA GLY A 90 8.78 -8.34 3.24
C GLY A 90 9.00 -6.90 3.70
N LEU A 91 9.03 -6.66 5.01
CA LEU A 91 9.34 -5.34 5.59
C LEU A 91 10.74 -4.87 5.23
N ALA A 92 11.75 -5.74 5.38
CA ALA A 92 13.14 -5.40 5.09
C ALA A 92 13.34 -5.08 3.60
N ILE A 93 12.78 -5.88 2.70
CA ILE A 93 12.88 -5.67 1.25
C ILE A 93 12.15 -4.39 0.85
N LEU A 94 10.95 -4.15 1.37
CA LEU A 94 10.18 -2.94 1.08
C LEU A 94 10.90 -1.69 1.57
N ALA A 95 11.48 -1.72 2.78
CA ALA A 95 12.25 -0.61 3.32
C ALA A 95 13.46 -0.27 2.44
N ALA A 96 14.29 -1.27 2.12
CA ALA A 96 15.45 -1.09 1.24
C ALA A 96 15.04 -0.60 -0.16
N THR A 97 13.90 -1.06 -0.67
CA THR A 97 13.34 -0.60 -1.95
C THR A 97 13.02 0.89 -1.89
N ILE A 98 12.30 1.34 -0.87
CA ILE A 98 11.92 2.75 -0.71
C ILE A 98 13.16 3.64 -0.60
N GLU A 99 14.16 3.25 0.19
CA GLU A 99 15.43 3.99 0.30
C GLU A 99 16.12 4.12 -1.06
N ARG A 100 16.20 3.01 -1.82
CA ARG A 100 16.85 2.99 -3.13
C ARG A 100 16.14 3.89 -4.15
N LEU A 101 14.81 3.84 -4.19
CA LEU A 101 14.00 4.69 -5.08
C LEU A 101 14.13 6.17 -4.73
N THR A 102 14.14 6.47 -3.43
CA THR A 102 14.31 7.83 -2.90
C THR A 102 15.69 8.38 -3.25
N ALA A 103 16.77 7.61 -3.03
CA ALA A 103 18.13 8.00 -3.39
C ALA A 103 18.28 8.27 -4.90
N ALA A 104 17.60 7.50 -5.74
CA ALA A 104 17.55 7.71 -7.19
C ALA A 104 16.64 8.88 -7.64
N ARG A 105 15.97 9.56 -6.71
CA ARG A 105 14.98 10.63 -6.96
C ARG A 105 13.85 10.20 -7.90
N THR A 106 13.49 8.93 -7.83
CA THR A 106 12.45 8.32 -8.66
C THR A 106 11.08 8.76 -8.17
N SER A 107 10.13 9.02 -9.08
CA SER A 107 8.73 9.20 -8.68
C SER A 107 8.12 7.82 -8.40
N PHE A 108 7.49 7.63 -7.24
CA PHE A 108 6.84 6.36 -6.94
C PHE A 108 5.58 6.53 -6.09
N VAL A 109 4.63 5.60 -6.29
CA VAL A 109 3.48 5.40 -5.41
C VAL A 109 3.39 3.92 -5.11
N LEU A 110 3.55 3.55 -3.84
CA LEU A 110 3.47 2.18 -3.37
C LEU A 110 2.29 2.05 -2.41
N SER A 111 1.53 0.98 -2.54
CA SER A 111 0.52 0.60 -1.55
C SER A 111 0.89 -0.72 -0.88
N THR A 112 0.62 -0.82 0.41
CA THR A 112 1.06 -1.95 1.25
C THR A 112 0.15 -2.10 2.47
N HIS A 113 0.09 -3.32 3.03
CA HIS A 113 -0.43 -3.57 4.39
C HIS A 113 0.67 -3.68 5.43
N LEU A 114 1.94 -3.60 5.03
CA LEU A 114 3.10 -3.62 5.90
C LEU A 114 3.28 -2.26 6.58
N HIS A 115 2.30 -1.83 7.38
CA HIS A 115 2.28 -0.50 8.02
C HIS A 115 3.53 -0.23 8.88
N GLN A 116 4.14 -1.28 9.43
CA GLN A 116 5.37 -1.18 10.23
C GLN A 116 6.55 -0.58 9.46
N VAL A 117 6.53 -0.64 8.12
CA VAL A 117 7.59 -0.07 7.29
C VAL A 117 7.78 1.43 7.54
N CYS A 118 6.71 2.15 7.89
CA CYS A 118 6.76 3.59 8.17
C CYS A 118 7.67 3.92 9.36
N SER A 119 7.85 2.98 10.29
CA SER A 119 8.72 3.14 11.46
C SER A 119 10.17 2.73 11.21
N LEU A 120 10.47 2.11 10.06
CA LEU A 120 11.80 1.60 9.72
C LEU A 120 12.60 2.55 8.84
N ILE A 121 11.95 3.50 8.16
CA ILE A 121 12.57 4.32 7.13
C ILE A 121 12.59 5.78 7.56
N ASP A 122 13.75 6.42 7.45
CA ASP A 122 13.95 7.87 7.68
C ASP A 122 14.04 8.65 6.35
N SER A 123 13.24 8.26 5.37
CA SER A 123 13.22 8.88 4.04
C SER A 123 12.11 9.93 3.97
N PRO A 124 12.25 11.01 3.16
CA PRO A 124 11.25 12.06 2.96
C PRO A 124 10.04 11.57 2.13
N VAL A 125 9.43 10.46 2.52
CA VAL A 125 8.29 9.83 1.87
C VAL A 125 7.01 10.23 2.59
N ARG A 126 5.96 10.53 1.81
CA ARG A 126 4.67 10.92 2.37
C ARG A 126 3.76 9.71 2.49
N TYR A 127 3.32 9.42 3.70
CA TYR A 127 2.36 8.36 3.98
C TYR A 127 0.93 8.86 3.81
N HIS A 128 0.10 8.05 3.16
CA HIS A 128 -1.32 8.32 2.98
C HIS A 128 -2.12 7.03 3.13
N HIS A 129 -3.40 7.19 3.44
CA HIS A 129 -4.36 6.09 3.49
C HIS A 129 -5.67 6.49 2.84
N LEU A 130 -6.42 5.50 2.35
CA LEU A 130 -7.81 5.70 1.93
C LEU A 130 -8.72 5.54 3.13
N SER A 131 -9.50 6.58 3.44
CA SER A 131 -10.29 6.64 4.66
C SER A 131 -11.48 5.68 4.63
N VAL A 132 -11.72 5.04 5.77
CA VAL A 132 -12.85 4.15 6.03
C VAL A 132 -13.52 4.63 7.31
N ILE A 133 -14.83 4.85 7.25
CA ILE A 133 -15.65 5.27 8.39
C ILE A 133 -16.56 4.12 8.76
N GLN A 134 -16.63 3.81 10.06
CA GLN A 134 -17.66 2.93 10.59
C GLN A 134 -18.81 3.80 11.12
N ARG A 135 -20.04 3.49 10.70
CA ARG A 135 -21.24 4.04 11.30
C ARG A 135 -22.13 2.90 11.81
N GLU A 136 -22.80 3.12 12.93
CA GLU A 136 -23.66 2.11 13.56
C GLU A 136 -24.87 1.75 12.69
N ASP A 137 -25.38 2.71 11.92
CA ASP A 137 -26.57 2.61 11.07
C ASP A 137 -26.27 2.11 9.64
N LEU A 138 -25.14 2.54 9.07
CA LEU A 138 -24.77 2.31 7.67
C LEU A 138 -23.64 1.29 7.47
N GLY A 139 -23.11 0.72 8.56
CA GLY A 139 -21.99 -0.20 8.52
C GLY A 139 -20.69 0.47 8.10
N ILE A 140 -19.92 -0.18 7.22
CA ILE A 140 -18.61 0.31 6.81
C ILE A 140 -18.70 1.11 5.52
N ILE A 141 -18.31 2.38 5.60
CA ILE A 141 -18.30 3.32 4.50
C ILE A 141 -16.87 3.52 4.02
N TYR A 142 -16.60 3.08 2.79
CA TYR A 142 -15.36 3.39 2.09
C TYR A 142 -15.46 4.77 1.47
N GLU A 143 -14.90 5.80 2.11
CA GLU A 143 -14.98 7.18 1.60
C GLU A 143 -14.22 7.37 0.27
N ARG A 144 -13.25 6.49 -0.02
CA ARG A 144 -12.33 6.60 -1.16
C ARG A 144 -11.58 7.94 -1.22
N LYS A 145 -11.44 8.61 -0.09
CA LYS A 145 -10.67 9.85 0.07
C LYS A 145 -9.27 9.52 0.57
N LEU A 146 -8.26 10.00 -0.15
CA LEU A 146 -6.87 9.91 0.29
C LEU A 146 -6.64 10.94 1.41
N LYS A 147 -6.24 10.48 2.58
CA LYS A 147 -5.93 11.31 3.75
C LYS A 147 -4.46 11.12 4.15
N PRO A 148 -3.81 12.15 4.71
CA PRO A 148 -2.42 12.06 5.15
C PRO A 148 -2.28 11.07 6.32
N GLY A 149 -1.06 10.53 6.46
CA GLY A 149 -0.68 9.58 7.50
C GLY A 149 -0.93 8.11 7.11
N PRO A 150 -0.35 7.17 7.88
CA PRO A 150 -0.41 5.73 7.59
C PRO A 150 -1.82 5.13 7.74
N GLY A 151 -2.76 5.87 8.33
CA GLY A 151 -4.10 5.42 8.67
C GLY A 151 -4.12 4.39 9.79
N PRO A 152 -5.31 3.99 10.26
CA PRO A 152 -5.44 2.94 11.26
C PRO A 152 -5.01 1.58 10.71
N SER A 153 -4.32 0.81 11.55
CA SER A 153 -3.65 -0.44 11.15
C SER A 153 -4.57 -1.66 11.13
N GLN A 154 -5.78 -1.59 11.70
CA GLN A 154 -6.62 -2.76 11.95
C GLN A 154 -8.09 -2.45 11.65
N TYR A 155 -8.57 -2.95 10.52
CA TYR A 155 -9.97 -2.82 10.07
C TYR A 155 -10.57 -4.17 9.61
N GLY A 156 -9.74 -5.21 9.51
CA GLY A 156 -10.17 -6.49 8.93
C GLY A 156 -11.24 -7.18 9.77
N ILE A 157 -11.17 -7.04 11.10
CA ILE A 157 -12.17 -7.62 12.02
C ILE A 157 -13.47 -6.83 11.94
N GLU A 158 -13.39 -5.50 11.83
CA GLU A 158 -14.54 -4.63 11.64
C GLU A 158 -15.28 -4.99 10.34
N VAL A 159 -14.53 -5.15 9.23
CA VAL A 159 -15.08 -5.61 7.94
C VAL A 159 -15.70 -6.99 8.04
N MET A 160 -15.00 -7.93 8.68
CA MET A 160 -15.52 -9.27 8.92
C MET A 160 -16.83 -9.24 9.73
N GLY A 161 -16.88 -8.44 10.80
CA GLY A 161 -18.07 -8.34 11.66
C GLY A 161 -19.31 -7.88 10.90
N HIS A 162 -19.12 -6.97 9.93
CA HIS A 162 -20.21 -6.52 9.06
C HIS A 162 -20.65 -7.58 8.04
N ILE A 163 -19.74 -8.39 7.51
CA ILE A 163 -20.04 -9.41 6.49
C ILE A 163 -20.64 -10.68 7.09
N ILE A 164 -20.02 -11.21 8.15
CA ILE A 164 -20.40 -12.50 8.74
C ILE A 164 -21.64 -12.37 9.62
N ASN A 165 -21.87 -11.18 10.22
CA ASN A 165 -23.03 -10.88 11.07
C ASN A 165 -23.28 -11.89 12.21
N ASP A 166 -22.20 -12.48 12.74
CA ASP A 166 -22.21 -13.39 13.89
C ASP A 166 -21.51 -12.70 15.07
N ARG A 167 -22.28 -12.41 16.13
CA ARG A 167 -21.78 -11.71 17.32
C ARG A 167 -20.80 -12.55 18.13
N GLU A 168 -20.97 -13.86 18.19
CA GLU A 168 -20.10 -14.75 18.95
C GLU A 168 -18.75 -14.89 18.23
N PHE A 169 -18.79 -15.13 16.92
CA PHE A 169 -17.57 -15.18 16.10
C PHE A 169 -16.82 -13.84 16.10
N TYR A 170 -17.54 -12.71 16.01
CA TYR A 170 -16.95 -11.38 16.10
C TYR A 170 -16.25 -11.15 17.45
N SER A 171 -16.91 -11.50 18.55
CA SER A 171 -16.34 -11.39 19.91
C SER A 171 -15.11 -12.28 20.08
N SER A 172 -15.14 -13.49 19.52
CA SER A 172 -14.01 -14.42 19.49
C SER A 172 -12.81 -13.84 18.72
N ALA A 173 -13.05 -13.28 17.52
CA ALA A 173 -12.01 -12.64 16.73
C ALA A 173 -11.37 -11.44 17.46
N LEU A 174 -12.19 -10.62 18.13
CA LEU A 174 -11.71 -9.51 18.95
C LEU A 174 -10.83 -9.97 20.11
N LYS A 175 -11.21 -11.07 20.79
CA LYS A 175 -10.40 -11.70 21.85
C LYS A 175 -9.02 -12.12 21.33
N TYR A 176 -8.95 -12.80 20.18
CA TYR A 176 -7.67 -13.21 19.60
C TYR A 176 -6.80 -12.03 19.17
N ARG A 177 -7.39 -10.96 18.61
CA ARG A 177 -6.65 -9.72 18.31
C ARG A 177 -5.96 -9.15 19.54
N GLN A 178 -6.66 -9.09 20.67
CA GLN A 178 -6.08 -8.60 21.92
C GLN A 178 -4.91 -9.49 22.40
N LEU A 179 -5.03 -10.81 22.25
CA LEU A 179 -3.96 -11.75 22.62
C LEU A 179 -2.72 -11.59 21.73
N ILE A 180 -2.90 -11.42 20.42
CA ILE A 180 -1.81 -11.17 19.47
C ILE A 180 -1.10 -9.85 19.83
N ASN A 181 -1.85 -8.77 20.03
CA ASN A 181 -1.28 -7.47 20.40
C ASN A 181 -0.55 -7.51 21.75
N ARG A 182 -0.97 -8.36 22.71
CA ARG A 182 -0.29 -8.54 24.00
C ARG A 182 0.99 -9.38 23.91
N LYS A 183 1.01 -10.41 23.06
CA LYS A 183 2.16 -11.31 22.87
C LYS A 183 3.30 -10.69 22.07
N SER A 184 3.07 -9.55 21.40
CA SER A 184 4.12 -8.73 20.79
C SER A 184 4.62 -7.73 21.84
N PRO A 185 5.68 -8.01 22.63
CA PRO A 185 6.14 -7.09 23.66
C PRO A 185 6.91 -5.97 22.96
N SER A 186 6.26 -4.81 22.80
CA SER A 186 6.84 -3.48 22.56
C SER A 186 8.16 -3.35 21.77
N ARG A 187 8.05 -2.94 20.51
CA ARG A 187 8.45 -1.57 20.12
C ARG A 187 7.19 -0.95 19.53
N ILE A 188 6.35 -0.27 20.30
CA ILE A 188 6.45 1.16 20.55
C ILE A 188 5.45 1.46 21.68
N LYS A 189 5.88 2.22 22.68
CA LYS A 189 4.97 2.82 23.67
C LYS A 189 3.96 3.68 22.92
N SER A 190 2.68 3.41 23.10
CA SER A 190 1.65 4.44 23.01
C SER A 190 1.91 5.46 24.12
N SER A 191 2.83 6.39 23.88
CA SER A 191 2.77 7.71 24.48
C SER A 191 2.20 8.62 23.40
N SER A 192 1.08 9.25 23.70
CA SER A 192 0.74 10.56 23.16
C SER A 192 2.02 11.39 23.02
N LEU A 193 2.51 11.65 21.81
CA LEU A 193 3.41 12.75 21.48
C LEU A 193 3.64 12.78 19.97
N ALA A 194 3.57 14.00 19.44
CA ALA A 194 3.81 14.37 18.06
C ALA A 194 5.18 13.89 17.55
N VAL A 195 5.32 13.81 16.22
CA VAL A 195 6.34 14.51 15.41
C VAL A 195 6.21 14.04 13.95
N PHE A 196 5.90 15.03 13.09
CA PHE A 196 5.77 15.17 11.62
C PHE A 196 5.38 13.99 10.71
#